data_AF-A0AA46PMN8-F1
#
_entry.id   AF-A0AA46PMN8-F1
#
_cell.length_a   1.000
_cell.length_b   1.000
_cell.length_c   1.000
_cell.angle_alpha   90.00
_cell.angle_beta   90.00
_cell.angle_gamma   90.00
#
_symmetry.space_group_name_H-M   'P 1'
#
loop_
_entity.id
_entity.type
_entity.pdbx_description
1 polymer ?
#
loop_
_entity_poly.entity_id
_entity_poly.type
_entity_poly.pdbx_seq_one_letter_code
_entity_poly.pdbx_strand_id
1 'polypeptide(L)'
;MADTEIFMGVVGLIILLLLAYPFFIKRNPMIKMQQDDFQDEKEQVFMQLSELEYDYQMGKIPEKAYINTKSELTSKASKYVSHSNEDLIEIEKRVDIEISEVLNKSRVGKELMNEK
;
A
#
# COMPACT_ATOMS: atom_id res chain seq x y z
N MET A 1 36.91 34.15 -27.64
CA MET A 1 37.01 34.18 -26.16
C MET A 1 35.67 34.47 -25.51
N ALA A 2 34.88 35.42 -26.02
CA ALA A 2 33.53 35.69 -25.50
C ALA A 2 32.57 34.48 -25.60
N ASP A 3 32.65 33.67 -26.66
CA ASP A 3 31.70 32.56 -26.88
C ASP A 3 31.81 31.45 -25.84
N THR A 4 33.02 31.17 -25.35
CA THR A 4 33.26 30.16 -24.30
C THR A 4 32.79 30.63 -22.93
N GLU A 5 32.83 31.93 -22.66
CA GLU A 5 32.33 32.53 -21.41
C GLU A 5 30.80 32.52 -21.37
N ILE A 6 30.16 32.84 -22.51
CA ILE A 6 28.70 32.75 -22.66
C ILE A 6 28.24 31.30 -22.49
N PHE A 7 28.93 30.34 -23.11
CA PHE A 7 28.61 28.92 -22.98
C PHE A 7 28.71 28.43 -21.53
N MET A 8 29.78 28.77 -20.81
CA MET A 8 29.92 28.42 -19.39
C MET A 8 28.84 29.09 -18.52
N GLY A 9 28.46 30.33 -18.83
CA GLY A 9 27.37 31.02 -18.13
C GLY A 9 26.03 30.31 -18.31
N VAL A 10 25.70 29.87 -19.52
CA VAL A 10 24.46 29.15 -19.83
C VAL A 10 24.42 27.78 -19.14
N VAL A 11 25.53 27.05 -19.16
CA VAL A 11 25.63 25.75 -18.48
C VAL A 11 25.47 25.90 -16.96
N GLY A 12 26.10 26.92 -16.37
CA GLY A 12 25.94 27.23 -14.95
C GLY A 12 24.50 27.56 -14.57
N LEU A 13 23.80 28.33 -15.41
CA LEU A 13 22.39 28.66 -15.22
C LEU A 13 21.49 27.42 -15.25
N ILE A 14 21.71 26.50 -16.19
CA ILE A 14 20.94 25.25 -16.31
C ILE A 14 21.13 24.36 -15.09
N ILE A 15 22.37 24.22 -14.61
CA ILE A 15 22.67 23.43 -13.40
C ILE A 15 21.98 24.05 -12.18
N LEU A 16 22.00 25.38 -12.05
CA LEU A 16 21.33 26.08 -10.96
C LEU A 16 19.82 25.87 -10.98
N LEU A 17 19.20 25.86 -12.18
CA LEU A 17 17.78 25.56 -12.34
C LEU A 17 17.44 24.11 -12.00
N LEU A 18 18.30 23.14 -12.36
CA LEU A 18 18.12 21.73 -12.00
C LEU A 18 18.21 21.50 -10.48
N LEU A 19 19.11 22.23 -9.79
CA LEU A 19 19.24 22.18 -8.34
C LEU A 19 18.08 22.89 -7.62
N ALA A 20 17.52 23.94 -8.22
CA ALA A 20 16.36 24.65 -7.69
C ALA A 20 15.03 23.90 -7.96
N TYR A 21 14.99 23.07 -9.01
CA TYR A 21 13.82 22.29 -9.43
C TYR A 21 13.10 21.53 -8.30
N PRO A 22 13.77 20.73 -7.43
CA PRO A 22 13.10 20.02 -6.35
C PRO A 22 12.43 20.95 -5.32
N PHE A 23 12.80 22.23 -5.26
CA PHE A 23 12.22 23.21 -4.35
C PHE A 23 10.91 23.83 -4.89
N PHE A 24 10.71 23.81 -6.21
CA PHE A 24 9.53 24.34 -6.88
C PHE A 24 8.46 23.28 -7.22
N ILE A 25 8.79 21.99 -7.11
CA ILE A 25 7.80 20.91 -7.20
C ILE A 25 6.96 20.90 -5.92
N LYS A 26 5.94 21.76 -5.89
CA LYS A 26 4.82 21.62 -4.96
C LYS A 26 4.12 20.30 -5.28
N ARG A 27 4.19 19.33 -4.35
CA ARG A 27 3.45 18.08 -4.42
C ARG A 27 1.98 18.40 -4.61
N ASN A 28 1.42 18.01 -5.76
CA ASN A 28 -0.01 18.13 -6.03
C ASN A 28 -0.74 17.01 -5.27
N PRO A 29 -1.55 17.31 -4.24
CA PRO A 29 -2.09 16.27 -3.37
C PRO A 29 -3.48 15.88 -3.83
N MET A 30 -3.64 15.16 -4.94
CA MET A 30 -4.92 14.49 -5.21
C MET A 30 -4.89 13.47 -6.35
N ILE A 31 -4.32 12.28 -6.13
CA ILE A 31 -4.81 11.05 -6.79
C ILE A 31 -4.70 9.92 -5.76
N LYS A 32 -5.85 9.46 -5.25
CA LYS A 32 -6.11 8.20 -4.51
C LYS A 32 -4.88 7.52 -3.87
N MET A 33 -4.46 8.00 -2.70
CA MET A 33 -3.19 7.61 -2.05
C MET A 33 -3.43 6.86 -0.72
N GLN A 34 -4.42 5.95 -0.66
CA GLN A 34 -4.72 5.23 0.58
C GLN A 34 -4.66 3.71 0.46
N GLN A 35 -4.77 3.16 -0.76
CA GLN A 35 -4.75 1.71 -0.96
C GLN A 35 -3.41 1.21 -1.48
N ASP A 36 -2.76 1.96 -2.38
CA ASP A 36 -1.41 1.64 -2.87
C ASP A 36 -0.36 1.78 -1.76
N ASP A 37 -0.36 2.87 -0.99
CA ASP A 37 0.56 3.07 0.15
C ASP A 37 0.48 1.93 1.19
N PHE A 38 -0.72 1.34 1.40
CA PHE A 38 -0.91 0.24 2.34
C PHE A 38 -0.42 -1.11 1.78
N GLN A 39 -0.60 -1.35 0.48
CA GLN A 39 -0.03 -2.52 -0.20
C GLN A 39 1.49 -2.43 -0.29
N ASP A 40 2.02 -1.25 -0.62
CA ASP A 40 3.45 -0.98 -0.71
C ASP A 40 4.13 -1.15 0.66
N GLU A 41 3.52 -0.65 1.73
CA GLU A 41 4.10 -0.81 3.07
C GLU A 41 4.03 -2.26 3.56
N LYS A 42 2.95 -2.99 3.22
CA LYS A 42 2.87 -4.43 3.46
C LYS A 42 4.00 -5.15 2.73
N GLU A 43 4.16 -4.93 1.43
CA GLU A 43 5.17 -5.58 0.61
C GLU A 43 6.59 -5.31 1.14
N GLN A 44 6.87 -4.07 1.55
CA GLN A 44 8.14 -3.70 2.18
C GLN A 44 8.42 -4.49 3.47
N VAL A 45 7.43 -4.64 4.36
CA VAL A 45 7.61 -5.39 5.61
C VAL A 45 7.86 -6.88 5.33
N PHE A 46 7.19 -7.47 4.35
CA PHE A 46 7.42 -8.85 3.94
C PHE A 46 8.80 -9.04 3.26
N MET A 47 9.23 -8.08 2.44
CA MET A 47 10.58 -8.11 1.87
C MET A 47 11.66 -8.04 2.95
N GLN A 48 11.51 -7.14 3.93
CA GLN A 48 12.45 -7.01 5.05
C GLN A 48 12.55 -8.29 5.88
N LEU A 49 11.44 -9.00 6.10
CA LEU A 49 11.46 -10.30 6.77
C LEU A 49 12.23 -11.34 5.96
N SER A 50 12.05 -11.37 4.63
CA SER A 50 12.76 -12.27 3.73
C SER A 50 14.27 -12.00 3.71
N GLU A 51 14.65 -10.73 3.61
CA GLU A 51 16.06 -10.31 3.67
C GLU A 51 16.70 -10.65 5.01
N LEU A 52 15.99 -10.43 6.12
CA LEU A 52 16.46 -10.77 7.46
C LEU A 52 16.70 -12.28 7.61
N GLU A 53 15.79 -13.11 7.09
CA GLU A 53 15.92 -14.58 7.08
C GLU A 53 17.14 -15.00 6.25
N TYR A 54 17.32 -14.40 5.07
CA TYR A 54 18.45 -14.64 4.20
C TYR A 54 19.78 -14.26 4.87
N ASP A 55 19.86 -13.09 5.48
CA ASP A 55 21.05 -12.61 6.15
C ASP A 55 21.41 -13.47 7.37
N TYR A 56 20.41 -13.98 8.09
CA TYR A 56 20.63 -14.93 9.17
C TYR A 56 21.15 -16.28 8.66
N GLN A 57 20.54 -16.83 7.60
CA GLN A 57 21.00 -18.08 6.99
C GLN A 57 22.41 -17.98 6.42
N MET A 58 22.79 -16.81 5.93
CA MET A 58 24.15 -16.51 5.46
C MET A 58 25.14 -16.22 6.59
N GLY A 59 24.68 -16.25 7.85
CA GLY A 59 25.52 -15.99 9.03
C GLY A 59 26.02 -14.54 9.14
N LYS A 60 25.39 -13.59 8.41
CA LYS A 60 25.78 -12.17 8.44
C LYS A 60 25.35 -11.48 9.73
N ILE A 61 24.33 -12.00 10.39
CA ILE A 61 23.78 -11.43 11.63
C ILE A 61 23.75 -12.47 12.75
N PRO A 62 24.02 -12.07 14.00
CA PRO A 62 23.96 -12.95 15.14
C PRO A 62 22.50 -13.28 15.51
N GLU A 63 22.27 -14.49 16.02
CA GLU A 63 20.93 -15.01 16.37
C GLU A 63 20.13 -14.06 17.28
N LYS A 64 20.79 -13.43 18.27
CA LYS A 64 20.14 -12.47 19.15
C LYS A 64 19.59 -11.24 18.40
N ALA A 65 20.33 -10.74 17.40
CA ALA A 65 19.87 -9.63 16.59
C ALA A 65 18.73 -10.07 15.66
N TYR A 66 18.86 -11.26 15.05
CA TYR A 66 17.82 -11.87 14.24
C TYR A 66 16.49 -12.02 14.99
N ILE A 67 16.51 -12.57 16.21
CA ILE A 67 15.29 -12.78 17.01
C ILE A 67 14.60 -11.44 17.33
N ASN A 68 15.37 -10.43 17.72
CA ASN A 68 14.83 -9.11 18.05
C ASN A 68 14.18 -8.46 16.82
N THR A 69 14.89 -8.39 15.70
CA THR A 69 14.38 -7.77 14.47
C THR A 69 13.22 -8.57 13.87
N LYS A 70 13.26 -9.90 13.94
CA LYS A 70 12.16 -10.77 13.50
C LYS A 70 10.90 -10.50 14.31
N SER A 71 11.01 -10.35 15.64
CA SER A 71 9.87 -10.05 16.51
C SER A 71 9.24 -8.71 16.16
N GLU A 72 10.04 -7.67 15.94
CA GLU A 72 9.56 -6.33 15.56
C GLU A 72 8.85 -6.34 14.20
N LEU A 73 9.48 -6.93 13.18
CA LEU A 73 8.90 -7.01 11.85
C LEU A 73 7.65 -7.90 11.81
N THR A 74 7.62 -9.00 12.57
CA THR A 74 6.43 -9.87 12.68
C THR A 74 5.27 -9.13 13.34
N SER A 75 5.54 -8.34 14.38
CA SER A 75 4.52 -7.50 15.02
C SER A 75 4.03 -6.38 14.10
N LYS A 76 4.86 -5.90 13.17
CA LYS A 76 4.44 -4.94 12.16
C LYS A 76 3.60 -5.63 11.07
N ALA A 77 4.00 -6.82 10.63
CA ALA A 77 3.29 -7.64 9.64
C ALA A 77 1.88 -8.05 10.11
N SER A 78 1.69 -8.37 11.40
CA SER A 78 0.40 -8.81 11.93
C SER A 78 -0.70 -7.73 11.80
N LYS A 79 -0.33 -6.45 11.86
CA LYS A 79 -1.27 -5.33 11.67
C LYS A 79 -1.90 -5.32 10.27
N TYR A 80 -1.14 -5.73 9.25
CA TYR A 80 -1.63 -5.83 7.87
C TYR A 80 -2.50 -7.07 7.63
N VAL A 81 -2.28 -8.15 8.39
CA VAL A 81 -3.12 -9.36 8.30
C VAL A 81 -4.47 -9.14 8.99
N SER A 82 -4.50 -8.40 10.10
CA SER A 82 -5.75 -8.10 10.81
C SER A 82 -6.69 -7.17 10.02
N HIS A 83 -6.17 -6.16 9.32
CA HIS A 83 -6.98 -5.29 8.46
C HIS A 83 -7.70 -6.04 7.33
N SER A 84 -7.08 -7.09 6.79
CA SER A 84 -7.71 -7.91 5.75
C SER A 84 -8.93 -8.69 6.24
N ASN A 85 -9.12 -8.87 7.55
CA ASN A 85 -10.27 -9.59 8.10
C ASN A 85 -11.50 -8.70 8.32
N GLU A 86 -11.32 -7.39 8.57
CA GLU A 86 -12.46 -6.46 8.70
C GLU A 86 -13.21 -6.30 7.38
N ASP A 87 -12.48 -6.21 6.26
CA ASP A 87 -13.07 -6.17 4.92
C ASP A 87 -13.86 -7.45 4.59
N LEU A 88 -13.37 -8.61 5.01
CA LEU A 88 -14.03 -9.91 4.80
C LEU A 88 -15.34 -10.03 5.60
N ILE A 89 -15.35 -9.55 6.84
CA ILE A 89 -16.54 -9.54 7.71
C ILE A 89 -17.62 -8.58 7.16
N GLU A 90 -17.22 -7.45 6.58
CA GLU A 90 -18.17 -6.52 5.96
C GLU A 90 -18.78 -7.10 4.66
N ILE A 91 -17.97 -7.79 3.85
CA ILE A 91 -18.45 -8.47 2.64
C ILE A 91 -19.44 -9.58 2.99
N GLU A 92 -19.15 -10.41 4.00
CA GLU A 92 -20.05 -11.48 4.45
C GLU A 92 -21.42 -10.94 4.88
N LYS A 93 -21.42 -9.85 5.67
CA LYS A 93 -22.67 -9.19 6.09
C LYS A 93 -23.48 -8.64 4.91
N ARG A 94 -22.84 -8.06 3.89
CA ARG A 94 -23.56 -7.55 2.70
C ARG A 94 -24.20 -8.70 1.91
N VAL A 95 -23.47 -9.80 1.75
CA VAL A 95 -23.96 -10.99 1.03
C VAL A 95 -25.19 -11.59 1.73
N ASP A 96 -25.16 -11.71 3.06
CA ASP A 96 -26.32 -12.22 3.82
C ASP A 96 -27.55 -11.32 3.71
N ILE A 97 -27.35 -10.00 3.71
CA ILE A 97 -28.43 -9.02 3.52
C ILE A 97 -29.05 -9.16 2.13
N GLU A 98 -28.23 -9.20 1.08
CA GLU A 98 -28.71 -9.33 -0.31
C GLU A 98 -29.46 -10.65 -0.55
N ILE A 99 -28.97 -11.77 -0.02
CA ILE A 99 -29.66 -13.06 -0.12
C ILE A 99 -31.03 -12.99 0.57
N SER A 100 -31.10 -12.39 1.76
CA SER A 100 -32.36 -12.26 2.50
C SER A 100 -33.40 -11.39 1.76
N GLU A 101 -32.95 -10.33 1.09
CA GLU A 101 -33.80 -9.43 0.34
C GLU A 101 -34.35 -10.09 -0.94
N VAL A 102 -33.51 -10.83 -1.66
CA VAL A 102 -33.90 -11.61 -2.84
C VAL A 102 -34.90 -12.72 -2.46
N LEU A 103 -34.64 -13.44 -1.35
CA LEU A 103 -35.54 -14.48 -0.85
C LEU A 103 -36.89 -13.91 -0.41
N ASN A 104 -36.90 -12.75 0.27
CA ASN A 104 -38.13 -12.10 0.69
C ASN A 104 -38.96 -11.62 -0.52
N LYS A 105 -38.30 -11.00 -1.51
CA LYS A 105 -38.94 -10.57 -2.76
C LYS A 105 -39.52 -11.75 -3.58
N SER A 106 -38.81 -12.89 -3.59
CA SER A 106 -39.29 -14.12 -4.23
C SER A 106 -40.48 -14.75 -3.50
N ARG A 107 -40.49 -14.69 -2.16
CA ARG A 107 -41.59 -15.21 -1.32
C ARG A 107 -42.87 -14.39 -1.49
N VAL A 108 -42.76 -13.06 -1.50
CA VAL A 108 -43.89 -12.14 -1.77
C VAL A 108 -44.49 -12.39 -3.15
N GLY A 109 -43.67 -12.69 -4.16
CA GLY A 109 -44.14 -13.04 -5.51
C GLY A 109 -44.92 -14.36 -5.58
N LYS A 110 -44.65 -15.33 -4.68
CA LYS A 110 -45.38 -16.60 -4.62
C LYS A 110 -46.72 -16.49 -3.90
N GLU A 111 -46.84 -15.63 -2.90
CA GLU A 111 -48.11 -15.43 -2.18
C GLU A 111 -49.14 -14.70 -3.06
N LEU A 112 -48.71 -13.76 -3.91
CA LEU A 112 -49.57 -13.06 -4.87
C LEU A 112 -50.07 -13.92 -6.05
N MET A 113 -49.46 -15.09 -6.30
CA MET A 113 -49.90 -16.02 -7.36
C MET A 113 -50.91 -17.08 -6.89
N ASN A 114 -51.11 -17.23 -5.57
CA ASN A 114 -52.04 -18.22 -5.00
C ASN A 114 -53.40 -17.63 -4.59
N GLU A 115 -53.62 -16.33 -4.80
CA GLU A 115 -54.90 -15.67 -4.54
C GLU A 115 -55.59 -15.34 -5.88
N LYS A 116 -56.00 -16.37 -6.63
CA LYS A 116 -56.91 -16.22 -7.78
C LYS A 116 -57.78 -17.44 -7.99
#